data_AF-A0A163ITI0-F1
#
_entry.id   AF-A0A163ITI0-F1
#
_cell.length_a   1.000
_cell.length_b   1.000
_cell.length_c   1.000
_cell.angle_alpha   90.00
_cell.angle_beta   90.00
_cell.angle_gamma   90.00
#
_symmetry.space_group_name_H-M   'P 1'
#
loop_
_entity.id
_entity.type
_entity.pdbx_description
1 polymer ?
#
loop_
_entity_poly.entity_id
_entity_poly.type
_entity_poly.pdbx_seq_one_letter_code
_entity_poly.pdbx_strand_id
1 'polypeptide(L)'
;MSSIQRIASACRHTQWKQRGFSSTSISLQKQQQQYGEGFAPPKGSRDTTKPVHRRRRIATSIPSHLGNAAKASADLPLSPKQHHREALRATRHEYARELLQLQGQRDAAAATKRIQNEERLQTLKHQLDQEKKHHLQHEQEVVAMLGNTAAATQIEAEENVIQQQRQQNRLAHDQQIRTARLRQLVKMYHATETFVTLDNLDSRIDSLLAHKESPPMYTLDELMLTPAAEADEIKARKQLLNEVMGL
;
A
#
# COMPACT_ATOMS: atom_id res chain seq x y z
N MET A 1 -20.66 -37.80 -45.07
CA MET A 1 -21.51 -36.80 -44.38
C MET A 1 -21.63 -37.27 -42.94
N SER A 2 -21.11 -36.63 -41.89
CA SER A 2 -20.88 -35.21 -41.62
C SER A 2 -19.74 -35.12 -40.57
N SER A 3 -18.75 -34.27 -40.85
CA SER A 3 -17.64 -34.00 -39.92
C SER A 3 -18.04 -32.90 -38.94
N ILE A 4 -17.96 -33.14 -37.64
CA ILE A 4 -18.15 -32.12 -36.62
C ILE A 4 -16.76 -31.73 -36.09
N GLN A 5 -16.20 -30.67 -36.67
CA GLN A 5 -15.01 -29.99 -36.17
C GLN A 5 -15.42 -29.11 -34.97
N ARG A 6 -14.92 -29.44 -33.78
CA ARG A 6 -15.00 -28.54 -32.61
C ARG A 6 -13.81 -27.59 -32.65
N ILE A 7 -14.08 -26.32 -32.94
CA ILE A 7 -13.14 -25.23 -32.77
C ILE A 7 -13.07 -24.91 -31.28
N ALA A 8 -11.96 -25.27 -30.63
CA ALA A 8 -11.64 -24.83 -29.28
C ALA A 8 -11.14 -23.38 -29.34
N SER A 9 -12.00 -22.43 -28.97
CA SER A 9 -11.64 -21.04 -28.77
C SER A 9 -10.94 -20.87 -27.42
N ALA A 10 -9.62 -20.75 -27.45
CA ALA A 10 -8.81 -20.40 -26.29
C ALA A 10 -9.02 -18.91 -25.93
N CYS A 11 -10.03 -18.65 -25.10
CA CYS A 11 -10.27 -17.34 -24.51
C CYS A 11 -9.20 -17.11 -23.42
N ARG A 12 -8.18 -16.31 -23.74
CA ARG A 12 -7.12 -15.93 -22.80
C ARG A 12 -7.72 -15.06 -21.71
N HIS A 13 -7.97 -15.66 -20.56
CA HIS A 13 -8.38 -14.99 -19.34
C HIS A 13 -7.18 -14.20 -18.81
N THR A 14 -7.14 -12.90 -19.06
CA THR A 14 -6.19 -11.97 -18.43
C THR A 14 -6.53 -11.89 -16.94
N GLN A 15 -5.84 -12.70 -16.12
CA GLN A 15 -5.83 -12.55 -14.67
C GLN A 15 -5.17 -11.22 -14.31
N TRP A 16 -5.97 -10.19 -14.14
CA TRP A 16 -5.58 -9.05 -13.33
C TRP A 16 -5.41 -9.58 -11.91
N LYS A 17 -4.16 -9.82 -11.50
CA LYS A 17 -3.79 -9.98 -10.09
C LYS A 17 -4.31 -8.76 -9.35
N GLN A 18 -5.47 -8.88 -8.73
CA GLN A 18 -5.88 -8.02 -7.66
C GLN A 18 -4.79 -8.14 -6.60
N ARG A 19 -3.93 -7.12 -6.50
CA ARG A 19 -3.12 -6.93 -5.32
C ARG A 19 -4.13 -6.86 -4.18
N GLY A 20 -4.18 -7.93 -3.39
CA GLY A 20 -4.90 -7.95 -2.14
C GLY A 20 -4.38 -6.80 -1.31
N PHE A 21 -5.08 -5.68 -1.34
CA PHE A 21 -5.16 -4.82 -0.19
C PHE A 21 -5.81 -5.70 0.87
N SER A 22 -4.97 -6.35 1.69
CA SER A 22 -5.40 -6.86 2.97
C SER A 22 -6.10 -5.71 3.65
N SER A 23 -7.43 -5.78 3.72
CA SER A 23 -8.23 -5.01 4.65
C SER A 23 -7.88 -5.51 6.04
N THR A 24 -6.67 -5.18 6.51
CA THR A 24 -6.50 -4.86 7.91
C THR A 24 -7.52 -3.77 8.15
N SER A 25 -8.60 -4.14 8.84
CA SER A 25 -9.40 -3.21 9.60
C SER A 25 -8.40 -2.27 10.28
N ILE A 26 -8.28 -1.05 9.78
CA ILE A 26 -7.66 0.02 10.52
C ILE A 26 -8.70 0.30 11.61
N SER A 27 -8.75 -0.58 12.62
CA SER A 27 -9.21 -0.17 13.92
C SER A 27 -8.27 0.97 14.27
N LEU A 28 -8.83 2.17 14.16
CA LEU A 28 -8.22 3.41 14.56
C LEU A 28 -8.10 3.44 16.09
N GLN A 29 -7.54 2.39 16.70
CA GLN A 29 -6.63 2.60 17.80
C GLN A 29 -5.43 3.31 17.19
N LYS A 30 -5.58 4.63 17.03
CA LYS A 30 -4.46 5.54 17.26
C LYS A 30 -3.89 5.08 18.59
N GLN A 31 -2.87 4.23 18.54
CA GLN A 31 -1.89 4.14 19.61
C GLN A 31 -1.42 5.57 19.76
N GLN A 32 -1.99 6.26 20.74
CA GLN A 32 -1.43 7.51 21.21
C GLN A 32 -0.03 7.10 21.62
N GLN A 33 0.97 7.55 20.86
CA GLN A 33 2.36 7.46 21.25
C GLN A 33 2.53 8.40 22.45
N GLN A 34 1.93 8.01 23.57
CA GLN A 34 2.18 8.59 24.86
C GLN A 34 3.40 7.87 25.43
N TYR A 35 4.19 8.59 26.20
CA TYR A 35 5.14 7.94 27.09
C TYR A 35 4.37 6.95 27.97
N GLY A 36 4.96 5.79 28.22
CA GLY A 36 4.34 4.78 29.09
C GLY A 36 4.02 5.39 30.45
N GLU A 37 2.96 4.91 31.09
CA GLU A 37 2.53 5.38 32.41
C GLU A 37 3.71 5.33 33.41
N GLY A 38 4.04 6.47 34.02
CA GLY A 38 5.19 6.62 34.92
C GLY A 38 6.51 7.07 34.28
N PHE A 39 6.59 7.19 32.95
CA PHE A 39 7.77 7.76 32.28
C PHE A 39 7.55 9.24 31.94
N ALA A 40 8.39 10.09 32.50
CA ALA A 40 8.40 11.52 32.17
C ALA A 40 9.01 11.75 30.77
N PRO A 41 8.47 12.70 29.98
CA PRO A 41 9.05 13.07 28.69
C PRO A 41 10.45 13.68 28.90
N PRO A 42 11.34 13.59 27.90
CA PRO A 42 12.60 14.32 27.91
C PRO A 42 12.35 15.83 28.07
N LYS A 43 13.21 16.52 28.83
CA LYS A 43 13.10 17.98 29.05
C LYS A 43 13.01 18.70 27.70
N GLY A 44 11.92 19.45 27.48
CA GLY A 44 11.65 20.19 26.24
C GLY A 44 10.73 19.48 25.23
N SER A 45 10.37 18.20 25.46
CA SER A 45 9.35 17.49 24.67
C SER A 45 7.96 17.70 25.25
N ARG A 46 6.92 17.62 24.40
CA ARG A 46 5.52 17.55 24.84
C ARG A 46 5.12 16.11 25.14
N ASP A 47 4.23 15.92 26.11
CA ASP A 47 3.64 14.61 26.46
C ASP A 47 2.72 14.05 25.38
N THR A 48 2.15 14.95 24.57
CA THR A 48 1.18 14.60 23.54
C THR A 48 1.70 14.97 22.17
N THR A 49 1.42 14.11 21.19
CA THR A 49 1.67 14.42 19.78
C THR A 49 0.90 15.67 19.41
N LYS A 50 1.55 16.63 18.74
CA LYS A 50 0.91 17.86 18.26
C LYS A 50 -0.37 17.48 17.48
N PRO A 51 -1.55 18.02 17.82
CA PRO A 51 -2.74 17.73 17.04
C PRO A 51 -2.44 18.14 15.61
N VAL A 52 -2.51 17.19 14.69
CA VAL A 52 -2.40 17.47 13.26
C VAL A 52 -3.64 18.29 12.92
N HIS A 53 -3.53 19.61 13.02
CA HIS A 53 -4.45 20.54 12.38
C HIS A 53 -4.28 20.32 10.89
N ARG A 54 -4.94 19.29 10.37
CA ARG A 54 -5.13 19.11 8.94
C ARG A 54 -5.75 20.42 8.49
N ARG A 55 -4.99 21.20 7.70
CA ARG A 55 -5.53 22.32 6.92
C ARG A 55 -6.89 21.85 6.41
N ARG A 56 -7.91 22.68 6.63
CA ARG A 56 -9.34 22.40 6.42
C ARG A 56 -9.51 21.27 5.41
N ARG A 57 -10.13 20.15 5.81
CA ARG A 57 -10.27 18.97 4.94
C ARG A 57 -10.75 19.44 3.57
N ILE A 58 -9.90 19.32 2.56
CA ILE A 58 -10.16 19.84 1.21
C ILE A 58 -11.47 19.23 0.67
N ALA A 59 -11.75 17.99 1.06
CA ALA A 59 -12.98 17.26 0.73
C ALA A 59 -14.27 17.83 1.35
N THR A 60 -14.20 18.60 2.44
CA THR A 60 -15.39 19.01 3.21
C THR A 60 -15.46 20.51 3.44
N SER A 61 -14.61 21.31 2.80
CA SER A 61 -14.63 22.75 2.98
C SER A 61 -14.37 23.49 1.68
N ILE A 62 -15.12 24.56 1.48
CA ILE A 62 -14.95 25.44 0.33
C ILE A 62 -13.58 26.14 0.43
N PRO A 63 -12.81 26.22 -0.66
CA PRO A 63 -11.53 26.91 -0.67
C PRO A 63 -11.63 28.35 -0.14
N SER A 64 -10.69 28.75 0.71
CA SER A 64 -10.71 30.06 1.37
C SER A 64 -10.66 31.25 0.40
N HIS A 65 -10.11 31.07 -0.80
CA HIS A 65 -10.01 32.09 -1.84
C HIS A 65 -11.35 32.38 -2.56
N LEU A 66 -12.35 31.49 -2.44
CA LEU A 66 -13.71 31.77 -2.91
C LEU A 66 -14.49 32.68 -1.96
N GLY A 67 -13.95 32.93 -0.77
CA GLY A 67 -14.55 33.79 0.25
C GLY A 67 -15.81 33.17 0.88
N ASN A 68 -16.30 33.78 1.95
CA ASN A 68 -17.64 33.47 2.45
C ASN A 68 -18.64 34.26 1.60
N ALA A 69 -19.53 33.58 0.87
CA ALA A 69 -20.60 34.24 0.10
C ALA A 69 -21.46 35.21 0.94
N ALA A 70 -21.51 35.02 2.27
CA ALA A 70 -22.22 35.90 3.20
C ALA A 70 -21.58 37.29 3.40
N LYS A 71 -20.34 37.51 2.95
CA LYS A 71 -19.70 38.83 2.90
C LYS A 71 -19.86 39.42 1.50
N ALA A 72 -21.09 39.47 0.99
CA ALA A 72 -21.39 40.34 -0.14
C ALA A 72 -21.06 41.77 0.29
N SER A 73 -20.23 42.47 -0.47
CA SER A 73 -19.93 43.89 -0.28
C SER A 73 -21.22 44.67 -0.47
N ALA A 74 -21.94 44.90 0.62
CA ALA A 74 -23.14 45.71 0.64
C ALA A 74 -22.80 47.15 0.20
N ASP A 75 -23.54 47.62 -0.80
CA ASP A 75 -23.89 49.03 -1.03
C ASP A 75 -22.85 50.00 -1.60
N LEU A 76 -21.91 49.54 -2.44
CA LEU A 76 -21.13 50.44 -3.29
C LEU A 76 -21.58 50.32 -4.77
N PRO A 77 -21.73 51.43 -5.52
CA PRO A 77 -22.04 51.36 -6.94
C PRO A 77 -20.85 50.73 -7.68
N LEU A 78 -21.00 49.44 -7.99
CA LEU A 78 -19.94 48.64 -8.61
C LEU A 78 -19.83 48.96 -10.11
N SER A 79 -18.60 49.02 -10.59
CA SER A 79 -18.31 49.13 -12.02
C SER A 79 -18.86 47.90 -12.77
N PRO A 80 -19.29 48.00 -14.04
CA PRO A 80 -19.73 46.84 -14.83
C PRO A 80 -18.74 45.67 -14.82
N LYS A 81 -17.43 45.97 -14.80
CA LYS A 81 -16.37 44.96 -14.69
C LYS A 81 -16.36 44.25 -13.33
N GLN A 82 -16.73 44.95 -12.26
CA GLN A 82 -16.82 44.38 -10.92
C GLN A 82 -18.06 43.50 -10.79
N HIS A 83 -19.22 43.91 -11.33
CA HIS A 83 -20.41 43.06 -11.39
C HIS A 83 -20.15 41.73 -12.11
N HIS A 84 -19.44 41.75 -13.24
CA HIS A 84 -19.06 40.52 -13.93
C HIS A 84 -18.15 39.62 -13.07
N ARG A 85 -17.21 40.20 -12.31
CA ARG A 85 -16.34 39.44 -11.40
C ARG A 85 -17.12 38.84 -10.23
N GLU A 86 -18.13 39.54 -9.72
CA GLU A 86 -19.01 39.04 -8.68
C GLU A 86 -19.90 37.91 -9.19
N ALA A 87 -20.48 38.05 -10.38
CA ALA A 87 -21.23 36.98 -11.05
C ALA A 87 -20.38 35.71 -11.22
N LEU A 88 -19.12 35.86 -11.70
CA LEU A 88 -18.18 34.74 -11.79
C LEU A 88 -17.80 34.15 -10.42
N ARG A 89 -17.77 34.95 -9.36
CA ARG A 89 -17.50 34.46 -8.01
C ARG A 89 -18.68 33.64 -7.49
N ALA A 90 -19.91 34.11 -7.71
CA ALA A 90 -21.14 33.41 -7.34
C ALA A 90 -21.23 32.05 -8.03
N THR A 91 -21.06 31.99 -9.36
CA THR A 91 -21.11 30.74 -10.13
C THR A 91 -20.03 29.74 -9.68
N ARG A 92 -18.80 30.20 -9.43
CA ARG A 92 -17.74 29.33 -8.86
C ARG A 92 -18.10 28.80 -7.47
N HIS A 93 -18.75 29.62 -6.65
CA HIS A 93 -19.14 29.22 -5.30
C HIS A 93 -20.29 28.20 -5.32
N GLU A 94 -21.25 28.34 -6.25
CA GLU A 94 -22.31 27.36 -6.50
C GLU A 94 -21.72 26.02 -6.94
N TYR A 95 -20.86 26.04 -7.96
CA TYR A 95 -20.20 24.82 -8.44
C TYR A 95 -19.36 24.13 -7.36
N ALA A 96 -18.63 24.90 -6.55
CA ALA A 96 -17.86 24.35 -5.43
C ALA A 96 -18.75 23.69 -4.37
N ARG A 97 -19.95 24.23 -4.10
CA ARG A 97 -20.92 23.62 -3.19
C ARG A 97 -21.47 22.31 -3.74
N GLU A 98 -21.84 22.28 -5.01
CA GLU A 98 -22.37 21.08 -5.67
C GLU A 98 -21.34 19.94 -5.67
N LEU A 99 -20.09 20.23 -6.02
CA LEU A 99 -19.01 19.24 -5.98
C LEU A 99 -18.77 18.69 -4.57
N LEU A 100 -18.79 19.55 -3.56
CA LEU A 100 -18.60 19.16 -2.17
C LEU A 100 -19.79 18.30 -1.67
N GLN A 101 -21.02 18.63 -2.07
CA GLN A 101 -22.20 17.82 -1.77
C GLN A 101 -22.12 16.44 -2.43
N LEU A 102 -21.76 16.37 -3.71
CA LEU A 102 -21.56 15.10 -4.43
C LEU A 102 -20.46 14.25 -3.80
N GLN A 103 -19.36 14.88 -3.39
CA GLN A 103 -18.28 14.20 -2.69
C GLN A 103 -18.75 13.66 -1.33
N GLY A 104 -19.49 14.47 -0.56
CA GLY A 104 -20.07 14.05 0.72
C GLY A 104 -21.02 12.85 0.57
N GLN A 105 -21.85 12.84 -0.47
CA GLN A 105 -22.73 11.71 -0.79
C GLN A 105 -21.93 10.44 -1.15
N ARG A 106 -20.87 10.57 -1.96
CA ARG A 106 -19.98 9.46 -2.31
C ARG A 106 -19.27 8.88 -1.09
N ASP A 107 -18.76 9.75 -0.22
CA ASP A 107 -18.07 9.34 1.00
C ASP A 107 -19.04 8.66 1.98
N ALA A 108 -20.26 9.18 2.12
CA ALA A 108 -21.31 8.55 2.93
C ALA A 108 -21.70 7.17 2.38
N ALA A 109 -21.91 7.05 1.07
CA ALA A 109 -22.23 5.77 0.43
C ALA A 109 -21.07 4.75 0.51
N ALA A 110 -19.82 5.22 0.45
CA ALA A 110 -18.65 4.37 0.66
C ALA A 110 -18.56 3.90 2.12
N ALA A 111 -18.86 4.78 3.09
CA ALA A 111 -18.87 4.44 4.50
C ALA A 111 -19.96 3.39 4.83
N THR A 112 -21.19 3.56 4.34
CA THR A 112 -22.26 2.59 4.56
C THR A 112 -21.93 1.22 3.97
N LYS A 113 -21.34 1.17 2.77
CA LYS A 113 -20.87 -0.09 2.15
C LYS A 113 -19.78 -0.78 2.97
N ARG A 114 -18.86 -0.01 3.58
CA ARG A 114 -17.83 -0.58 4.46
C ARG A 114 -18.45 -1.21 5.70
N ILE A 115 -19.36 -0.50 6.36
CA ILE A 115 -20.07 -1.01 7.54
C ILE A 115 -20.82 -2.30 7.21
N GLN A 116 -21.60 -2.31 6.11
CA GLN A 116 -22.33 -3.51 5.68
C GLN A 116 -21.40 -4.70 5.35
N ASN A 117 -20.25 -4.45 4.72
CA ASN A 117 -19.28 -5.49 4.43
C ASN A 117 -18.62 -6.01 5.71
N GLU A 118 -18.31 -5.14 6.66
CA GLU A 118 -17.76 -5.52 7.97
C GLU A 118 -18.76 -6.38 8.76
N GLU A 119 -20.03 -5.99 8.78
CA GLU A 119 -21.11 -6.79 9.40
C GLU A 119 -21.24 -8.18 8.75
N ARG A 120 -21.23 -8.26 7.41
CA ARG A 120 -21.26 -9.55 6.69
C ARG A 120 -20.05 -10.42 7.00
N LEU A 121 -18.87 -9.83 7.11
CA LEU A 121 -17.66 -10.58 7.46
C LEU A 121 -17.73 -11.09 8.91
N GLN A 122 -18.30 -10.31 9.82
CA GLN A 122 -18.49 -10.73 11.22
C GLN A 122 -19.50 -11.87 11.33
N THR A 123 -20.62 -11.83 10.60
CA THR A 123 -21.61 -12.91 10.62
C THR A 123 -21.05 -14.21 10.03
N LEU A 124 -20.35 -14.14 8.89
CA LEU A 124 -19.69 -15.30 8.28
C LEU A 124 -18.63 -15.90 9.20
N LYS A 125 -17.83 -15.05 9.85
CA LYS A 125 -16.84 -15.51 10.83
C LYS A 125 -17.50 -16.24 12.00
N HIS A 126 -18.60 -15.69 12.51
CA HIS A 126 -19.33 -16.31 13.61
C HIS A 126 -19.92 -17.68 13.21
N GLN A 127 -20.49 -17.80 12.01
CA GLN A 127 -20.99 -19.08 11.47
C GLN A 127 -19.88 -20.12 11.37
N LEU A 128 -18.73 -19.74 10.79
CA LEU A 128 -17.57 -20.61 10.66
C LEU A 128 -17.05 -21.07 12.05
N ASP A 129 -17.04 -20.17 13.04
CA ASP A 129 -16.63 -20.52 14.41
C ASP A 129 -17.63 -21.48 15.08
N GLN A 130 -18.93 -21.38 14.78
CA GLN A 130 -19.94 -22.33 15.26
C GLN A 130 -19.79 -23.71 14.59
N GLU A 131 -19.61 -23.74 13.26
CA GLU A 131 -19.38 -24.98 12.51
C GLU A 131 -18.14 -25.71 13.00
N LYS A 132 -17.04 -24.98 13.25
CA LYS A 132 -15.83 -25.54 13.84
C LYS A 132 -16.09 -26.18 15.20
N LYS A 133 -16.86 -25.53 16.07
CA LYS A 133 -17.20 -26.09 17.39
C LYS A 133 -18.04 -27.36 17.24
N HIS A 134 -19.03 -27.36 16.35
CA HIS A 134 -19.82 -28.55 16.08
C HIS A 134 -18.98 -29.69 15.51
N HIS A 135 -18.05 -29.39 14.61
CA HIS A 135 -17.13 -30.38 14.06
C HIS A 135 -16.24 -30.99 15.14
N LEU A 136 -15.63 -30.14 15.98
CA LEU A 136 -14.78 -30.60 17.09
C LEU A 136 -15.57 -31.45 18.09
N GLN A 137 -16.81 -31.10 18.40
CA GLN A 137 -17.68 -31.89 19.27
C GLN A 137 -17.99 -33.26 18.65
N HIS A 138 -18.36 -33.28 17.37
CA HIS A 138 -18.61 -34.53 16.65
C HIS A 138 -17.36 -35.42 16.56
N GLU A 139 -16.18 -34.84 16.31
CA GLU A 139 -14.91 -35.58 16.34
C GLU A 139 -14.63 -36.18 17.72
N GLN A 140 -14.86 -35.43 18.80
CA GLN A 140 -14.71 -35.92 20.16
C GLN A 140 -15.67 -37.08 20.47
N GLU A 141 -16.93 -36.99 20.03
CA GLU A 141 -17.91 -38.07 20.17
C GLU A 141 -17.48 -39.33 19.40
N VAL A 142 -17.03 -39.18 18.15
CA VAL A 142 -16.55 -40.30 17.32
C VAL A 142 -15.32 -40.96 17.94
N VAL A 143 -14.36 -40.17 18.43
CA VAL A 143 -13.15 -40.68 19.11
C VAL A 143 -13.52 -41.41 20.40
N ALA A 144 -14.47 -40.87 21.19
CA ALA A 144 -14.96 -41.52 22.41
C ALA A 144 -15.65 -42.85 22.10
N MET A 145 -16.46 -42.93 21.04
CA MET A 145 -17.10 -44.18 20.60
C MET A 145 -16.08 -45.22 20.12
N LEU A 146 -15.01 -44.78 19.45
CA LEU A 146 -13.96 -45.67 18.93
C LEU A 146 -12.94 -46.10 19.99
N GLY A 147 -13.01 -45.57 21.22
CA GLY A 147 -12.12 -45.94 22.33
C GLY A 147 -10.64 -45.56 22.13
N ASN A 148 -10.33 -44.71 21.15
CA ASN A 148 -8.97 -44.37 20.72
C ASN A 148 -8.47 -43.06 21.37
N THR A 149 -8.64 -42.91 22.69
CA THR A 149 -8.20 -41.70 23.42
C THR A 149 -6.69 -41.47 23.34
N ALA A 150 -5.90 -42.52 23.17
CA ALA A 150 -4.45 -42.44 22.97
C ALA A 150 -4.05 -41.88 21.59
N ALA A 151 -4.90 -41.98 20.56
CA ALA A 151 -4.62 -41.42 19.25
C ALA A 151 -4.90 -39.90 19.21
N ALA A 152 -5.89 -39.42 19.97
CA ALA A 152 -6.21 -37.99 20.04
C ALA A 152 -5.08 -37.16 20.65
N THR A 153 -4.45 -37.65 21.72
CA THR A 153 -3.30 -36.96 22.35
C THR A 153 -2.06 -36.93 21.46
N GLN A 154 -1.87 -37.95 20.61
CA GLN A 154 -0.80 -37.98 19.61
C GLN A 154 -1.04 -36.95 18.50
N ILE A 155 -2.28 -36.84 18.01
CA ILE A 155 -2.66 -35.84 16.99
C ILE A 155 -2.44 -34.42 17.52
N GLU A 156 -2.87 -34.10 18.74
CA GLU A 156 -2.64 -32.78 19.34
C GLU A 156 -1.13 -32.47 19.49
N ALA A 157 -0.31 -33.46 19.86
CA ALA A 157 1.13 -33.28 19.94
C ALA A 157 1.75 -33.02 18.55
N GLU A 158 1.34 -33.75 17.52
CA GLU A 158 1.79 -33.56 16.14
C GLU A 158 1.36 -32.21 15.56
N GLU A 159 0.12 -31.78 15.81
CA GLU A 159 -0.37 -30.47 15.40
C GLU A 159 0.46 -29.34 16.02
N ASN A 160 0.80 -29.45 17.30
CA ASN A 160 1.65 -28.49 17.97
C ASN A 160 3.06 -28.42 17.34
N VAL A 161 3.65 -29.56 16.99
CA VAL A 161 4.95 -29.61 16.29
C VAL A 161 4.86 -28.96 14.91
N ILE A 162 3.82 -29.29 14.14
CA ILE A 162 3.58 -28.70 12.81
C ILE A 162 3.38 -27.18 12.91
N GLN A 163 2.61 -26.71 13.89
CA GLN A 163 2.40 -25.28 14.12
C GLN A 163 3.70 -24.57 14.49
N GLN A 164 4.52 -25.16 15.37
CA GLN A 164 5.84 -24.63 15.71
C GLN A 164 6.75 -24.56 14.48
N GLN A 165 6.78 -25.60 13.65
CA GLN A 165 7.57 -25.61 12.43
C GLN A 165 7.11 -24.54 11.44
N ARG A 166 5.79 -24.34 11.28
CA ARG A 166 5.23 -23.26 10.44
C ARG A 166 5.64 -21.89 10.95
N GLN A 167 5.63 -21.68 12.27
CA GLN A 167 6.08 -20.44 12.88
C GLN A 167 7.57 -20.20 12.66
N GLN A 168 8.41 -21.21 12.86
CA GLN A 168 9.85 -21.13 12.60
C GLN A 168 10.15 -20.81 11.12
N ASN A 169 9.45 -21.47 10.19
CA ASN A 169 9.59 -21.21 8.76
C ASN A 169 9.19 -19.77 8.40
N ARG A 170 8.09 -19.26 8.99
CA ARG A 170 7.69 -17.86 8.82
C ARG A 170 8.76 -16.90 9.35
N LEU A 171 9.29 -17.14 10.54
CA LEU A 171 10.34 -16.30 11.14
C LEU A 171 11.62 -16.33 10.30
N ALA A 172 12.04 -17.51 9.81
CA ALA A 172 13.21 -17.64 8.96
C ALA A 172 13.03 -16.87 7.63
N HIS A 173 11.87 -16.99 7.00
CA HIS A 173 11.54 -16.24 5.79
C HIS A 173 11.52 -14.72 6.03
N ASP A 174 10.92 -14.27 7.14
CA ASP A 174 10.89 -12.84 7.48
C ASP A 174 12.29 -12.29 7.77
N GLN A 175 13.16 -13.10 8.40
CA GLN A 175 14.58 -12.78 8.58
C GLN A 175 15.30 -12.66 7.23
N GLN A 176 15.07 -13.57 6.28
CA GLN A 176 15.64 -13.49 4.94
C GLN A 176 15.20 -12.23 4.18
N ILE A 177 13.92 -11.84 4.29
CA ILE A 177 13.43 -10.59 3.70
C ILE A 177 14.12 -9.39 4.38
N ARG A 178 14.27 -9.41 5.70
CA ARG A 178 14.92 -8.33 6.44
C ARG A 178 16.38 -8.18 6.03
N THR A 179 17.13 -9.27 5.89
CA THR A 179 18.54 -9.22 5.46
C THR A 179 18.65 -8.76 4.01
N ALA A 180 17.77 -9.18 3.11
CA ALA A 180 17.72 -8.69 1.73
C ALA A 180 17.47 -7.17 1.67
N ARG A 181 16.51 -6.66 2.47
CA ARG A 181 16.28 -5.20 2.59
C ARG A 181 17.50 -4.46 3.11
N LEU A 182 18.18 -5.02 4.11
CA LEU A 182 19.40 -4.42 4.66
C LEU A 182 20.51 -4.36 3.60
N ARG A 183 20.74 -5.44 2.84
CA ARG A 183 21.70 -5.45 1.73
C ARG A 183 21.38 -4.38 0.70
N GLN A 184 20.10 -4.20 0.34
CA GLN A 184 19.69 -3.15 -0.58
C GLN A 184 19.96 -1.75 -0.01
N LEU A 185 19.72 -1.52 1.28
CA LEU A 185 20.04 -0.24 1.94
C LEU A 185 21.54 0.02 1.97
N VAL A 186 22.37 -0.99 2.23
CA VAL A 186 23.84 -0.88 2.17
C VAL A 186 24.29 -0.53 0.75
N LYS A 187 23.72 -1.19 -0.27
CA LYS A 187 23.98 -0.85 -1.68
C LYS A 187 23.61 0.61 -2.01
N MET A 188 22.46 1.07 -1.53
CA MET A 188 22.05 2.48 -1.69
C MET A 188 22.97 3.44 -0.95
N TYR A 189 23.44 3.06 0.25
CA TYR A 189 24.38 3.85 1.04
C TYR A 189 25.71 4.04 0.30
N HIS A 190 26.27 2.99 -0.29
CA HIS A 190 27.46 3.12 -1.14
C HIS A 190 27.20 3.95 -2.41
N ALA A 191 25.97 3.95 -2.92
CA ALA A 191 25.59 4.81 -4.05
C ALA A 191 25.33 6.27 -3.65
N THR A 192 25.38 6.65 -2.37
CA THR A 192 25.07 8.04 -1.94
C THR A 192 26.00 9.08 -2.54
N GLU A 193 27.24 8.72 -2.89
CA GLU A 193 28.18 9.61 -3.60
C GLU A 193 27.67 10.04 -4.98
N THR A 194 26.79 9.23 -5.58
CA THR A 194 26.14 9.54 -6.85
C THR A 194 24.86 10.37 -6.72
N PHE A 195 24.35 10.54 -5.50
CA PHE A 195 23.11 11.30 -5.30
C PHE A 195 23.32 12.79 -5.55
N VAL A 196 22.33 13.39 -6.19
CA VAL A 196 22.31 14.84 -6.45
C VAL A 196 21.99 15.56 -5.15
N THR A 197 22.92 16.40 -4.73
CA THR A 197 22.83 17.32 -3.60
C THR A 197 22.91 18.74 -4.14
N LEU A 198 22.50 19.75 -3.37
CA LEU A 198 22.56 21.14 -3.83
C LEU A 198 24.00 21.57 -4.18
N ASP A 199 24.99 21.02 -3.47
CA ASP A 199 26.40 21.37 -3.66
C ASP A 199 27.01 20.72 -4.91
N ASN A 200 26.50 19.57 -5.37
CA ASN A 200 27.03 18.86 -6.54
C ASN A 200 26.13 18.97 -7.80
N LEU A 201 24.98 19.63 -7.70
CA LEU A 201 23.98 19.71 -8.77
C LEU A 201 24.56 20.32 -10.05
N ASP A 202 25.25 21.45 -9.94
CA ASP A 202 25.83 22.14 -11.11
C ASP A 202 26.89 21.26 -11.79
N SER A 203 27.78 20.64 -10.99
CA SER A 203 28.80 19.71 -11.53
C SER A 203 28.20 18.50 -12.26
N ARG A 204 27.05 18.00 -11.78
CA ARG A 204 26.32 16.89 -12.41
C ARG A 204 25.64 17.35 -13.71
N ILE A 205 25.04 18.53 -13.73
CA ILE A 205 24.45 19.12 -14.94
C ILE A 205 25.54 19.33 -15.99
N ASP A 206 26.68 19.90 -15.60
CA ASP A 206 27.81 20.12 -16.50
C ASP A 206 28.36 18.80 -17.04
N SER A 207 28.49 17.76 -16.21
CA SER A 207 28.89 16.43 -16.68
C SER A 207 27.92 15.84 -17.71
N LEU A 208 26.62 16.00 -17.49
CA LEU A 208 25.58 15.53 -18.41
C LEU A 208 25.57 16.33 -19.72
N LEU A 209 25.79 17.65 -19.66
CA LEU A 209 25.87 18.51 -20.84
C LEU A 209 27.17 18.33 -21.61
N ALA A 210 28.27 17.99 -20.93
CA ALA A 210 29.55 17.66 -21.53
C ALA A 210 29.49 16.33 -22.30
N HIS A 211 28.75 15.35 -21.77
CA HIS A 211 28.35 14.14 -22.50
C HIS A 211 27.19 14.48 -23.47
N LYS A 212 27.48 15.24 -24.53
CA LYS A 212 26.52 15.60 -25.59
C LYS A 212 25.88 14.40 -26.29
N GLU A 213 26.50 13.24 -26.17
CA GLU A 213 25.92 11.97 -26.56
C GLU A 213 25.23 11.41 -25.32
N SER A 214 23.90 11.43 -25.32
CA SER A 214 23.12 10.56 -24.43
C SER A 214 23.76 9.16 -24.45
N PRO A 215 23.86 8.44 -23.31
CA PRO A 215 24.37 7.06 -23.33
C PRO A 215 23.72 6.34 -24.50
N PRO A 216 24.50 5.67 -25.38
CA PRO A 216 23.99 5.13 -26.63
C PRO A 216 22.73 4.34 -26.29
N MET A 217 21.60 4.81 -26.82
CA MET A 217 20.36 4.06 -26.77
C MET A 217 20.60 2.85 -27.66
N TYR A 218 21.17 1.79 -27.08
CA TYR A 218 21.45 0.56 -27.80
C TYR A 218 20.14 0.10 -28.42
N THR A 219 20.09 0.08 -29.74
CA THR A 219 19.00 -0.57 -30.45
C THR A 219 19.09 -2.08 -30.20
N LEU A 220 17.97 -2.79 -30.31
CA LEU A 220 17.95 -4.25 -30.11
C LEU A 220 18.99 -4.95 -31.00
N ASP A 221 19.18 -4.46 -32.22
CA ASP A 221 20.12 -5.02 -33.19
C ASP A 221 21.58 -4.78 -32.78
N GLU A 222 21.91 -3.63 -32.19
CA GLU A 222 23.24 -3.33 -31.66
C GLU A 222 23.57 -4.19 -30.43
N LEU A 223 22.60 -4.42 -29.55
CA LEU A 223 22.75 -5.30 -28.37
C LEU A 223 23.07 -6.74 -28.78
N MET A 224 22.50 -7.21 -29.89
CA MET A 224 22.75 -8.55 -30.45
C MET A 224 24.11 -8.68 -31.14
N LEU A 225 24.75 -7.57 -31.51
CA LEU A 225 25.99 -7.55 -32.31
C LEU A 225 27.25 -7.23 -31.49
N THR A 226 27.12 -6.86 -30.21
CA THR A 226 28.26 -6.56 -29.33
C THR A 226 28.65 -7.76 -28.44
N PRO A 227 29.59 -8.64 -28.87
CA PRO A 227 30.07 -9.75 -28.03
C PRO A 227 30.82 -9.27 -26.77
N ALA A 228 31.31 -8.04 -26.76
CA ALA A 228 31.90 -7.40 -25.58
C ALA A 228 30.85 -7.15 -24.48
N ALA A 229 29.60 -6.83 -24.85
CA ALA A 229 28.51 -6.66 -23.89
C ALA A 229 28.15 -7.99 -23.22
N GLU A 230 28.22 -9.11 -23.93
CA GLU A 230 27.99 -10.44 -23.35
C GLU A 230 29.06 -10.79 -22.31
N ALA A 231 30.34 -10.49 -22.58
CA ALA A 231 31.43 -10.79 -21.64
C ALA A 231 31.32 -9.97 -20.34
N ASP A 232 31.00 -8.68 -20.46
CA ASP A 232 30.78 -7.79 -19.32
C ASP A 232 29.51 -8.15 -18.55
N GLU A 233 28.44 -8.54 -19.25
CA GLU A 233 27.23 -9.05 -18.61
C GLU A 233 27.50 -10.37 -17.87
N ILE A 234 28.25 -11.30 -18.46
CA ILE A 234 28.66 -12.54 -17.79
C ILE A 234 29.48 -12.22 -16.55
N LYS A 235 30.39 -11.24 -16.60
CA LYS A 235 31.18 -10.81 -15.45
C LYS A 235 30.30 -10.19 -14.36
N ALA A 236 29.35 -9.33 -14.72
CA ALA A 236 28.39 -8.75 -13.79
C ALA A 236 27.48 -9.82 -13.17
N ARG A 237 27.01 -10.79 -13.95
CA ARG A 237 26.23 -11.93 -13.46
C ARG A 237 27.05 -12.80 -12.51
N LYS A 238 28.33 -13.05 -12.79
CA LYS A 238 29.24 -13.77 -11.89
C LYS A 238 29.48 -13.01 -10.58
N GLN A 239 29.69 -11.70 -10.65
CA GLN A 239 29.82 -10.86 -9.46
C GLN A 239 28.54 -10.88 -8.62
N LEU A 240 27.38 -10.75 -9.25
CA LEU A 240 26.09 -10.82 -8.57
C LEU A 240 25.86 -12.19 -7.94
N LEU A 241 26.25 -13.28 -8.62
CA LEU A 241 26.19 -14.63 -8.06
C LEU A 241 27.13 -14.78 -6.85
N ASN A 242 28.36 -14.26 -6.91
CA ASN A 242 29.28 -14.27 -5.79
C ASN A 242 28.73 -13.51 -4.59
N GLU A 243 28.20 -12.29 -4.81
CA GLU A 243 27.54 -11.48 -3.77
C GLU A 243 26.33 -12.22 -3.14
N VAL A 244 25.52 -12.90 -3.96
CA VAL A 244 24.36 -13.67 -3.48
C VAL A 244 24.79 -14.89 -2.68
N MET A 245 25.87 -15.57 -3.10
CA MET A 245 26.44 -16.72 -2.39
C MET A 245 27.30 -16.33 -1.17
N GLY A 246 27.66 -15.05 -1.02
CA GLY A 246 28.50 -14.56 0.07
C GLY A 246 29.97 -14.93 -0.07
N LEU A 247 30.45 -15.13 -1.31
CA LEU A 247 31.86 -15.31 -1.68
C LEU A 247 32.47 -13.98 -2.12
#